data_AF-X1P1E1-F1
#
_entry.id   AF-X1P1E1-F1
#
_cell.length_a   1.000
_cell.length_b   1.000
_cell.length_c   1.000
_cell.angle_alpha   90.00
_cell.angle_beta   90.00
_cell.angle_gamma   90.00
#
_symmetry.space_group_name_H-M   'P 1'
#
loop_
_entity.id
_entity.type
_entity.pdbx_description
1 polymer ?
#
loop_
_entity_poly.entity_id
_entity_poly.type
_entity_poly.pdbx_seq_one_letter_code
_entity_poly.pdbx_strand_id
1 'polypeptide(L)'
;MVFKKVFKFGVIGLTCFMLAIIGGVNMVGFAQTEVNFEDNLVGIWQGKLEVSGISLRIVFNITRDIEGKLTATMDSPDQRVKDIPVEEVVFKDGVLHLEVKSAGGFFEGKVKEDFLSIEGELNQAGQSFL
;
A
#
# COMPACT_ATOMS: atom_id res chain seq x y z
N MET A 1 9.25 -6.11 -10.71
CA MET A 1 8.15 -5.22 -11.02
C MET A 1 8.24 -4.05 -10.06
N VAL A 2 7.82 -2.84 -10.45
CA VAL A 2 7.86 -1.67 -9.55
C VAL A 2 6.47 -1.07 -9.40
N PHE A 3 5.97 -1.06 -8.16
CA PHE A 3 4.77 -0.32 -7.78
C PHE A 3 5.15 1.06 -7.27
N LYS A 4 4.42 2.09 -7.70
CA LYS A 4 4.59 3.47 -7.21
C LYS A 4 3.35 3.92 -6.46
N LYS A 5 3.55 4.68 -5.40
CA LYS A 5 2.45 5.29 -4.64
C LYS A 5 1.78 6.39 -5.46
N VAL A 6 0.46 6.36 -5.56
CA VAL A 6 -0.34 7.34 -6.30
C VAL A 6 -0.93 8.35 -5.32
N PHE A 7 -0.54 9.62 -5.46
CA PHE A 7 -1.09 10.72 -4.69
C PHE A 7 -2.31 11.30 -5.39
N LYS A 8 -3.49 11.19 -4.75
CA LYS A 8 -4.65 11.97 -5.14
C LYS A 8 -4.51 13.35 -4.50
N PHE A 9 -4.12 14.35 -5.29
CA PHE A 9 -4.14 15.75 -4.85
C PHE A 9 -5.59 16.22 -4.72
N GLY A 10 -6.18 16.05 -3.55
CA GLY A 10 -7.40 16.76 -3.16
C GLY A 10 -7.04 18.23 -2.87
N VAL A 11 -7.92 19.16 -3.23
CA VAL A 11 -7.74 20.62 -3.16
C VAL A 11 -7.63 21.19 -1.72
N ILE A 12 -7.34 20.36 -0.71
CA ILE A 12 -7.49 20.70 0.72
C ILE A 12 -6.13 20.59 1.44
N GLY A 13 -5.12 21.30 0.95
CA GLY A 13 -3.75 21.24 1.50
C GLY A 13 -3.17 22.57 1.97
N LEU A 14 -3.98 23.61 2.20
CA LEU A 14 -3.49 24.96 2.54
C LEU A 14 -4.00 25.52 3.88
N THR A 15 -4.46 24.69 4.81
CA THR A 15 -4.92 25.22 6.10
C THR A 15 -4.57 24.28 7.24
N CYS A 16 -3.46 24.60 7.92
CA CYS A 16 -3.30 24.58 9.38
C CYS A 16 -1.80 24.64 9.74
N PHE A 17 -1.14 25.72 9.30
CA PHE A 17 0.09 26.19 9.92
C PHE A 17 -0.27 27.41 10.77
N MET A 18 -0.96 27.21 11.89
CA MET A 18 -0.95 28.16 13.02
C MET A 18 -1.74 27.61 14.21
N LEU A 19 -1.14 27.81 15.39
CA LEU A 19 -1.69 27.72 16.76
C LEU A 19 -1.65 26.34 17.44
N ALA A 20 -0.67 26.16 18.32
CA ALA A 20 -0.93 26.28 19.76
C ALA A 20 0.38 26.29 20.58
N ILE A 21 0.63 27.40 21.29
CA ILE A 21 1.42 27.43 22.52
C ILE A 21 0.43 27.72 23.66
N ILE A 22 0.66 27.05 24.80
CA ILE A 22 0.42 27.44 26.21
C ILE A 22 -0.29 26.30 26.97
N GLY A 23 0.36 25.80 28.02
CA GLY A 23 -0.35 25.25 29.19
C GLY A 23 0.36 24.10 29.94
N GLY A 24 1.06 24.44 31.02
CA GLY A 24 1.09 23.72 32.30
C GLY A 24 1.32 22.20 32.32
N VAL A 25 2.51 21.80 32.78
CA VAL A 25 2.88 20.42 33.12
C VAL A 25 1.95 19.84 34.19
N ASN A 26 1.15 18.83 33.81
CA ASN A 26 0.60 17.83 34.71
C ASN A 26 0.77 16.46 34.05
N MET A 27 1.23 15.49 34.83
CA MET A 27 1.51 14.12 34.40
C MET A 27 0.30 13.47 33.74
N VAL A 28 0.28 13.46 32.41
CA VAL A 28 -0.46 12.47 31.62
C VAL A 28 0.62 11.57 31.05
N GLY A 29 0.55 10.28 31.38
CA GLY A 29 1.45 9.28 30.80
C GLY A 29 1.39 9.43 29.29
N PHE A 30 2.51 9.80 28.67
CA PHE A 30 2.64 9.79 27.23
C PHE A 30 2.47 8.33 26.81
N ALA A 31 1.28 7.95 26.37
CA ALA A 31 1.16 6.88 25.40
C ALA A 31 2.08 7.31 24.25
N GLN A 32 3.21 6.62 24.11
CA GLN A 32 4.04 6.77 22.93
C GLN A 32 3.15 6.34 21.78
N THR A 33 2.72 7.27 20.94
CA THR A 33 2.13 6.90 19.65
C THR A 33 3.22 6.16 18.92
N GLU A 34 3.11 4.83 18.84
CA GLU A 34 3.97 4.05 17.96
C GLU A 34 3.79 4.64 16.57
N VAL A 35 4.87 5.14 15.99
CA VAL A 35 4.85 5.56 14.59
C VAL A 35 4.72 4.25 13.82
N ASN A 36 3.50 3.86 13.49
CA ASN A 36 3.27 2.64 12.74
C ASN A 36 3.71 2.90 11.30
N PHE A 37 4.92 2.48 10.96
CA PHE A 37 5.49 2.65 9.62
C PHE A 37 4.63 1.99 8.53
N GLU A 38 3.80 1.01 8.88
CA GLU A 38 2.80 0.43 7.97
C GLU A 38 1.70 1.43 7.56
N ASP A 39 1.47 2.51 8.31
CA ASP A 39 0.50 3.53 7.89
C ASP A 39 0.94 4.24 6.61
N ASN A 40 2.26 4.24 6.34
CA ASN A 40 2.79 4.71 5.06
C ASN A 40 2.51 3.72 3.91
N LEU A 41 2.05 2.49 4.17
CA LEU A 41 1.60 1.55 3.14
C LEU A 41 0.15 1.80 2.72
N VAL A 42 -0.66 2.43 3.57
CA VAL A 42 -2.03 2.79 3.21
C VAL A 42 -2.02 3.73 2.00
N GLY A 43 -2.86 3.41 1.01
CA GLY A 43 -2.98 4.17 -0.21
C GLY A 43 -3.09 3.30 -1.46
N ILE A 44 -2.92 3.96 -2.61
CA ILE A 44 -3.04 3.35 -3.92
C ILE A 44 -1.63 3.11 -4.47
N TRP A 45 -1.36 1.88 -4.86
CA TRP A 45 -0.09 1.45 -5.42
C TRP A 45 -0.32 0.94 -6.83
N GLN A 46 0.36 1.54 -7.82
CA GLN A 46 0.21 1.15 -9.21
C GLN A 46 1.54 0.63 -9.79
N GLY A 47 1.49 -0.56 -10.37
CA GLY A 47 2.58 -1.19 -11.10
C GLY A 47 2.18 -1.50 -12.54
N LYS A 48 3.17 -1.93 -13.34
CA LYS A 48 2.98 -2.43 -14.71
C LYS A 48 3.50 -3.84 -14.82
N LEU A 49 2.64 -4.73 -15.30
CA LEU A 49 2.96 -6.11 -15.62
C LEU A 49 3.13 -6.22 -17.13
N GLU A 50 4.31 -6.62 -17.58
CA GLU A 50 4.59 -6.89 -18.99
C GLU A 50 4.48 -8.40 -19.22
N VAL A 51 3.51 -8.83 -20.02
CA VAL A 51 3.29 -10.25 -20.34
C VAL A 51 2.99 -10.41 -21.83
N SER A 52 3.77 -11.25 -22.51
CA SER A 52 3.56 -11.57 -23.94
C SER A 52 3.43 -10.35 -24.85
N GLY A 53 4.16 -9.26 -24.56
CA GLY A 53 4.14 -8.01 -25.33
C GLY A 53 2.95 -7.08 -25.01
N ILE A 54 2.16 -7.40 -23.99
CA ILE A 54 1.07 -6.57 -23.47
C ILE A 54 1.51 -5.97 -22.14
N SER A 55 1.28 -4.67 -21.97
CA SER A 55 1.49 -3.93 -20.73
C SER A 55 0.15 -3.78 -20.01
N LEU A 56 0.04 -4.34 -18.81
CA LEU A 56 -1.16 -4.28 -17.96
C LEU A 56 -0.86 -3.47 -16.70
N ARG A 57 -1.72 -2.50 -16.37
CA ARG A 57 -1.68 -1.84 -15.07
C ARG A 57 -2.31 -2.72 -14.01
N ILE A 58 -1.58 -2.91 -12.92
CA ILE A 58 -2.06 -3.54 -11.70
C ILE A 58 -2.11 -2.48 -10.62
N VAL A 59 -3.24 -2.39 -9.92
CA VAL A 59 -3.45 -1.41 -8.85
C VAL A 59 -3.81 -2.15 -7.59
N PHE A 60 -3.05 -1.96 -6.52
CA PHE A 60 -3.43 -2.39 -5.18
C PHE A 60 -3.96 -1.18 -4.40
N ASN A 61 -5.14 -1.32 -3.80
CA ASN A 61 -5.72 -0.36 -2.88
C ASN A 61 -5.54 -0.91 -1.46
N ILE A 62 -4.59 -0.37 -0.68
CA ILE A 62 -4.27 -0.83 0.66
C ILE A 62 -4.97 0.08 1.69
N THR A 63 -5.70 -0.52 2.62
CA THR A 63 -6.47 0.14 3.68
C THR A 63 -6.24 -0.53 5.04
N ARG A 64 -6.87 0.03 6.08
CA ARG A 64 -6.99 -0.59 7.41
C ARG A 64 -8.43 -1.02 7.63
N ASP A 65 -8.63 -2.16 8.28
CA ASP A 65 -9.95 -2.52 8.82
C ASP A 65 -10.21 -1.83 10.17
N ILE A 66 -11.36 -2.15 10.79
CA ILE A 66 -11.77 -1.58 12.08
C ILE A 66 -10.84 -1.99 13.24
N GLU A 67 -10.07 -3.07 13.08
CA GLU A 67 -9.13 -3.59 14.08
C GLU A 67 -7.71 -3.04 13.85
N GLY A 68 -7.53 -2.23 12.80
CA GLY A 68 -6.24 -1.67 12.43
C GLY A 68 -5.33 -2.63 11.66
N LYS A 69 -5.85 -3.75 11.14
CA LYS A 69 -5.08 -4.65 10.28
C LYS A 69 -5.06 -4.14 8.84
N LEU A 70 -3.94 -4.32 8.15
CA LEU A 70 -3.87 -4.03 6.71
C LEU A 70 -4.81 -4.96 5.93
N THR A 71 -5.52 -4.37 4.98
CA THR A 71 -6.42 -5.03 4.03
C THR A 71 -6.16 -4.46 2.65
N ALA A 72 -6.51 -5.18 1.59
CA ALA A 72 -6.35 -4.65 0.24
C ALA A 72 -7.36 -5.21 -0.78
N THR A 73 -7.53 -4.46 -1.86
CA THR A 73 -8.11 -4.96 -3.12
C THR A 73 -7.12 -4.76 -4.26
N MET A 74 -7.33 -5.51 -5.35
CA MET A 74 -6.59 -5.42 -6.59
C MET A 74 -7.53 -5.04 -7.75
N ASP A 75 -7.09 -4.11 -8.59
CA ASP A 75 -7.73 -3.77 -9.86
C ASP A 75 -6.79 -4.06 -11.04
N SER A 76 -7.38 -4.42 -12.17
CA SER A 76 -6.74 -4.44 -13.49
C SER A 76 -7.54 -3.55 -14.45
N PRO A 77 -7.25 -2.22 -14.48
CA PRO A 77 -8.03 -1.27 -15.26
C PRO A 77 -8.06 -1.57 -16.76
N ASP A 78 -6.94 -2.05 -17.30
CA ASP A 78 -6.79 -2.36 -18.73
C ASP A 78 -7.61 -3.60 -19.14
N GLN A 79 -7.98 -4.45 -18.17
CA GLN A 79 -8.87 -5.60 -18.34
C GLN A 79 -10.28 -5.35 -17.81
N ARG A 80 -10.59 -4.13 -17.31
CA ARG A 80 -11.87 -3.73 -16.71
C ARG A 80 -12.30 -4.58 -15.51
N VAL A 81 -11.34 -5.10 -14.74
CA VAL A 81 -11.61 -5.83 -13.49
C VAL A 81 -11.23 -4.95 -12.30
N LYS A 82 -12.08 -4.96 -11.26
CA LYS A 82 -11.92 -4.12 -10.06
C LYS A 82 -12.32 -4.88 -8.80
N ASP A 83 -11.86 -4.38 -7.67
CA ASP A 83 -12.24 -4.80 -6.32
C ASP A 83 -12.02 -6.31 -6.08
N ILE A 84 -10.99 -6.88 -6.71
CA ILE A 84 -10.59 -8.26 -6.44
C ILE A 84 -10.03 -8.30 -5.02
N PRO A 85 -10.55 -9.15 -4.12
CA PRO A 85 -10.02 -9.27 -2.76
C PRO A 85 -8.55 -9.70 -2.78
N VAL A 86 -7.75 -9.10 -1.89
CA VAL A 86 -6.42 -9.60 -1.52
C VAL A 86 -6.59 -10.33 -0.19
N GLU A 87 -6.49 -11.67 -0.21
CA GLU A 87 -6.79 -12.50 0.95
C GLU A 87 -5.72 -12.42 2.05
N GLU A 88 -4.47 -12.14 1.69
CA GLU A 88 -3.37 -11.98 2.64
C GLU A 88 -2.58 -10.70 2.36
N VAL A 89 -2.48 -9.85 3.39
CA VAL A 89 -1.66 -8.63 3.39
C VAL A 89 -0.73 -8.71 4.58
N VAL A 90 0.56 -8.96 4.32
CA VAL A 90 1.58 -9.09 5.36
C VAL A 90 2.72 -8.15 5.06
N PHE A 91 3.05 -7.30 6.03
CA PHE A 91 4.25 -6.48 5.97
C PHE A 91 5.19 -6.89 7.10
N LYS A 92 6.41 -7.29 6.75
CA LYS A 92 7.41 -7.72 7.72
C LYS A 92 8.81 -7.44 7.20
N ASP A 93 9.67 -6.89 8.04
CA ASP A 93 11.08 -6.64 7.74
C ASP A 93 11.30 -5.83 6.43
N GLY A 94 10.38 -4.91 6.13
CA GLY A 94 10.43 -4.07 4.92
C GLY A 94 9.93 -4.76 3.65
N VAL A 95 9.41 -5.98 3.73
CA VAL A 95 8.84 -6.75 2.63
C VAL A 95 7.33 -6.80 2.76
N LEU A 96 6.62 -6.44 1.68
CA LEU A 96 5.17 -6.53 1.57
C LEU A 96 4.80 -7.75 0.73
N HIS A 97 3.94 -8.60 1.29
CA HIS A 97 3.29 -9.73 0.64
C HIS A 97 1.80 -9.44 0.43
N LEU A 98 1.31 -9.66 -0.79
CA LEU A 98 -0.09 -9.48 -1.20
C LEU A 98 -0.55 -10.74 -1.95
N GLU A 99 -1.34 -11.60 -1.32
CA GLU A 99 -1.89 -12.81 -1.96
C GLU A 99 -3.26 -12.55 -2.58
N VAL A 100 -3.43 -12.94 -3.84
CA VAL A 100 -4.70 -12.86 -4.57
C VAL A 100 -5.07 -14.26 -5.06
N LYS A 101 -5.75 -15.02 -4.20
CA LYS A 101 -6.09 -16.44 -4.45
C LYS A 101 -6.95 -16.63 -5.68
N SER A 102 -7.89 -15.72 -5.91
CA SER A 102 -8.74 -15.72 -7.11
C SER A 102 -7.96 -15.55 -8.42
N ALA A 103 -6.79 -14.90 -8.38
CA ALA A 103 -5.87 -14.77 -9.51
C ALA A 103 -4.83 -15.89 -9.57
N GLY A 104 -4.79 -16.78 -8.57
CA GLY A 104 -3.79 -17.85 -8.45
C GLY A 104 -2.37 -17.31 -8.32
N GLY A 105 -2.20 -16.19 -7.60
CA GLY A 105 -0.93 -15.49 -7.54
C GLY A 105 -0.76 -14.59 -6.33
N PHE A 106 0.46 -14.08 -6.15
CA PHE A 106 0.83 -13.15 -5.10
C PHE A 106 1.90 -12.18 -5.59
N PHE A 107 1.97 -11.00 -4.99
CA PHE A 107 3.08 -10.08 -5.14
C PHE A 107 3.93 -10.09 -3.86
N GLU A 108 5.24 -10.13 -4.00
CA GLU A 108 6.18 -9.96 -2.89
C GLU A 108 7.21 -8.90 -3.28
N GLY A 109 7.36 -7.85 -2.46
CA GLY A 109 8.29 -6.77 -2.80
C GLY A 109 8.83 -6.00 -1.62
N LYS A 110 10.05 -5.48 -1.78
CA LYS A 110 10.73 -4.63 -0.82
C LYS A 110 10.24 -3.20 -0.96
N VAL A 111 9.73 -2.66 0.14
CA VAL A 111 9.30 -1.27 0.25
C VAL A 111 10.54 -0.39 0.44
N LYS A 112 10.68 0.67 -0.36
CA LYS A 112 11.77 1.64 -0.18
C LYS A 112 11.53 2.48 1.08
N GLU A 113 12.62 3.00 1.64
CA GLU A 113 12.60 3.80 2.89
C GLU A 113 11.70 5.03 2.81
N ASP A 114 11.49 5.58 1.61
CA ASP A 114 10.62 6.74 1.37
C ASP A 114 9.11 6.39 1.24
N PHE A 115 8.76 5.09 1.21
CA PHE A 115 7.42 4.59 0.96
C PHE A 115 6.78 5.16 -0.32
N LEU A 116 7.60 5.45 -1.34
CA LEU A 116 7.12 5.92 -2.65
C LEU A 116 7.16 4.81 -3.70
N SER A 117 7.93 3.75 -3.46
CA SER A 117 7.99 2.60 -4.36
C SER A 117 8.18 1.27 -3.64
N ILE A 118 7.69 0.21 -4.29
CA ILE A 118 7.85 -1.18 -3.87
C ILE A 118 8.39 -1.95 -5.07
N GLU A 119 9.57 -2.55 -4.90
CA GLU A 119 10.24 -3.33 -5.93
C GLU A 119 10.14 -4.81 -5.57
N GLY A 120 9.57 -5.61 -6.45
CA GLY A 120 9.25 -6.99 -6.13
C GLY A 120 8.87 -7.84 -7.32
N GLU A 121 8.37 -9.03 -7.06
CA GLU A 121 7.98 -9.99 -8.09
C GLU A 121 6.48 -10.28 -7.98
N LEU A 122 5.80 -10.33 -9.11
CA LEU A 122 4.47 -10.91 -9.18
C LEU A 122 4.62 -12.39 -9.57
N ASN A 123 4.07 -13.29 -8.78
CA ASN A 123 4.00 -14.71 -9.06
C ASN A 123 2.56 -15.08 -9.40
N GLN A 124 2.33 -15.73 -10.53
CA GLN A 124 1.00 -16.15 -10.95
C GLN A 124 1.06 -17.49 -11.70
N ALA A 125 0.28 -18.48 -11.25
CA ALA A 125 0.23 -19.81 -11.86
C ALA A 125 1.61 -20.46 -12.11
N GLY A 126 2.57 -20.22 -11.22
CA GLY A 126 3.94 -20.75 -11.33
C GLY A 126 4.84 -19.99 -12.31
N GLN A 127 4.43 -18.81 -12.78
CA GLN A 127 5.27 -17.87 -13.53
C GLN A 127 5.63 -16.68 -12.63
N SER A 128 6.85 -16.15 -12.78
CA SER A 128 7.34 -14.99 -12.01
C SER A 128 7.63 -13.82 -12.94
N PHE A 129 7.24 -12.61 -12.54
CA PHE A 129 7.34 -11.38 -13.31
C PHE A 129 8.09 -10.29 -12.54
N LEU A 130 9.16 -9.76 -13.16
CA LEU A 130 10.07 -8.74 -12.61
C LEU A 130 9.84 -7.33 -13.17
#